data_AF-A0A3P7MCI1-F1
#
_entry.id   AF-A0A3P7MCI1-F1
#
_cell.length_a   1.000
_cell.length_b   1.000
_cell.length_c   1.000
_cell.angle_alpha   90.00
_cell.angle_beta   90.00
_cell.angle_gamma   90.00
#
_symmetry.space_group_name_H-M   'P 1'
#
loop_
_entity.id
_entity.type
_entity.pdbx_description
1 polymer ?
#
loop_
_entity_poly.entity_id
_entity_poly.type
_entity_poly.pdbx_seq_one_letter_code
_entity_poly.pdbx_strand_id
1 'polypeptide(L)'
;MGVPSEDCLKAAELIGVKSMLNEFVAFTRLGIIIKDSVIYREFQGNSSFTYLSNGGIVVDFRNGTTHLMEYGIFHTERAEVISTYALCGFANIGSIGIMLGSLVTMLPHRRKALSEMILGGMVGGTIACFLTGCFAGKLKGVVFRCFYR
;
A
#
# COMPACT_ATOMS: atom_id res chain seq x y z
N MET A 1 -0.84 -6.50 -10.74
CA MET A 1 0.22 -6.59 -9.71
C MET A 1 0.37 -7.97 -9.06
N GLY A 2 -0.66 -8.82 -9.07
CA GLY A 2 -0.55 -10.17 -8.50
C GLY A 2 -0.82 -10.25 -7.00
N VAL A 3 -1.61 -9.31 -6.48
CA VAL A 3 -2.19 -9.36 -5.13
C VAL A 3 -3.30 -10.43 -5.11
N PRO A 4 -3.40 -11.27 -4.07
CA PRO A 4 -4.52 -12.20 -3.89
C PRO A 4 -5.87 -11.47 -3.79
N SER A 5 -6.95 -12.10 -4.24
CA SER A 5 -8.28 -11.49 -4.31
C SER A 5 -8.83 -11.00 -2.97
N GLU A 6 -8.51 -11.71 -1.89
CA GLU A 6 -8.86 -11.36 -0.51
C GLU A 6 -8.19 -10.05 -0.04
N ASP A 7 -6.98 -9.76 -0.53
CA ASP A 7 -6.17 -8.61 -0.13
C ASP A 7 -6.29 -7.43 -1.11
N CYS A 8 -6.95 -7.63 -2.26
CA CYS A 8 -7.04 -6.65 -3.33
C CYS A 8 -7.68 -5.33 -2.89
N LEU A 9 -8.77 -5.39 -2.12
CA LEU A 9 -9.48 -4.18 -1.65
C LEU A 9 -8.60 -3.36 -0.71
N LYS A 10 -7.89 -4.03 0.21
CA LYS A 10 -7.00 -3.37 1.15
C LYS A 10 -5.80 -2.72 0.47
N ALA A 11 -5.21 -3.42 -0.51
CA ALA A 11 -4.15 -2.86 -1.34
C ALA A 11 -4.64 -1.65 -2.15
N ALA A 12 -5.84 -1.72 -2.73
CA ALA A 12 -6.44 -0.61 -3.48
C ALA A 12 -6.71 0.61 -2.61
N GLU A 13 -7.17 0.42 -1.37
CA GLU A 13 -7.35 1.51 -0.40
C GLU A 13 -6.05 2.24 -0.13
N LEU A 14 -4.96 1.52 0.15
CA LEU A 14 -3.64 2.12 0.40
C LEU A 14 -3.12 2.90 -0.81
N ILE A 15 -3.32 2.37 -2.02
CA ILE A 15 -2.96 3.06 -3.27
C ILE A 15 -3.76 4.35 -3.42
N GLY A 16 -5.07 4.31 -3.13
CA GLY A 16 -5.93 5.50 -3.13
C GLY A 16 -5.46 6.56 -2.14
N VAL A 17 -5.13 6.15 -0.91
CA VAL A 17 -4.57 7.03 0.14
C VAL A 17 -3.26 7.66 -0.34
N LYS A 18 -2.37 6.90 -0.97
CA LYS A 18 -1.14 7.43 -1.57
C LYS A 18 -1.43 8.47 -2.64
N SER A 19 -2.30 8.16 -3.60
CA SER A 19 -2.55 9.04 -4.75
C SER A 19 -3.22 10.35 -4.35
N MET A 20 -4.15 10.30 -3.40
CA MET A 20 -4.93 11.47 -2.96
C MET A 20 -4.24 12.29 -1.88
N LEU A 21 -3.56 11.65 -0.93
CA LEU A 21 -2.89 12.32 0.18
C LEU A 21 -1.39 12.35 -0.04
N ASN A 22 -0.69 11.28 0.35
CA ASN A 22 0.75 11.12 0.20
C ASN A 22 1.17 9.69 0.57
N GLU A 23 2.40 9.33 0.21
CA GLU A 23 3.01 8.04 0.54
C GLU A 23 3.26 7.85 2.04
N PHE A 24 3.56 8.91 2.81
CA PHE A 24 3.85 8.79 4.24
C PHE A 24 2.65 8.27 5.02
N VAL A 25 1.47 8.84 4.80
CA VAL A 25 0.20 8.41 5.41
C VAL A 25 -0.13 6.98 4.98
N ALA A 26 0.09 6.65 3.71
CA ALA A 26 -0.11 5.29 3.21
C ALA A 26 0.83 4.28 3.90
N PHE A 27 2.10 4.64 4.10
CA PHE A 27 3.08 3.79 4.80
C PHE A 27 2.78 3.65 6.31
N THR A 28 2.29 4.70 6.97
CA THR A 28 1.85 4.59 8.37
C THR A 28 0.71 3.60 8.51
N ARG A 29 -0.31 3.68 7.63
CA ARG A 29 -1.42 2.72 7.61
C ARG A 29 -0.95 1.31 7.28
N LEU A 30 -0.09 1.15 6.27
CA LEU A 30 0.51 -0.14 5.93
C LEU A 30 1.27 -0.74 7.13
N GLY A 31 2.03 0.07 7.86
CA GLY A 31 2.78 -0.39 9.04
C GLY A 31 1.88 -0.90 10.17
N ILE A 32 0.72 -0.28 10.38
CA ILE A 32 -0.29 -0.75 11.34
C ILE A 32 -0.89 -2.08 10.85
N ILE A 33 -1.31 -2.14 9.58
CA ILE A 33 -1.88 -3.33 8.96
C ILE A 33 -0.92 -4.52 9.05
N ILE A 34 0.38 -4.33 8.77
CA ILE A 34 1.38 -5.41 8.86
C ILE A 34 1.48 -5.94 10.31
N LYS A 35 1.53 -5.05 11.31
CA LYS A 35 1.56 -5.46 12.73
C LYS A 35 0.31 -6.25 13.11
N ASP A 36 -0.85 -5.77 12.70
CA ASP A 36 -2.13 -6.43 12.96
C ASP A 36 -2.24 -7.78 12.24
N SER A 37 -1.66 -7.89 11.04
CA SER A 37 -1.61 -9.13 10.25
C SER A 37 -0.75 -10.20 10.91
N VAL A 38 0.37 -9.81 11.54
CA VAL A 38 1.21 -10.74 12.31
C VAL A 38 0.44 -11.27 13.52
N ILE A 39 -0.21 -10.39 14.27
CA ILE A 39 -1.05 -10.78 15.42
C ILE A 39 -2.18 -11.72 14.95
N TYR A 40 -2.86 -11.38 13.85
CA TYR A 40 -3.93 -12.24 13.31
C TYR A 40 -3.46 -13.66 13.01
N ARG A 41 -2.28 -13.83 12.41
CA ARG A 41 -1.70 -15.15 12.08
C ARG A 41 -1.32 -15.97 13.31
N GLU A 42 -0.85 -15.31 14.37
CA GLU A 42 -0.49 -15.99 15.61
C GLU A 42 -1.70 -16.52 16.38
N PHE A 43 -2.87 -15.88 16.25
CA PHE A 43 -4.04 -16.13 17.11
C PHE A 43 -5.23 -16.78 16.42
N GLN A 44 -5.04 -17.25 15.18
CA GLN A 44 -6.07 -17.81 14.30
C GLN A 44 -6.88 -18.99 14.89
N GLY A 45 -6.43 -19.61 15.99
CA GLY A 45 -7.03 -20.81 16.58
C GLY A 45 -7.87 -20.66 17.85
N ASN A 46 -7.97 -19.48 18.49
CA ASN A 46 -8.55 -19.38 19.85
C ASN A 46 -9.28 -18.06 20.20
N SER A 47 -9.67 -17.24 19.22
CA SER A 47 -10.24 -15.91 19.44
C SER A 47 -11.55 -15.66 18.67
N SER A 48 -12.41 -14.82 19.23
CA SER A 48 -13.67 -14.40 18.58
C SER A 48 -13.41 -13.15 17.75
N PHE A 49 -13.82 -13.18 16.48
CA PHE A 49 -13.65 -12.07 15.54
C PHE A 49 -14.98 -11.35 15.31
N THR A 50 -15.01 -10.04 15.55
CA THR A 50 -16.18 -9.20 15.32
C THR A 50 -15.84 -8.16 14.26
N TYR A 51 -16.60 -8.14 13.16
CA TYR A 51 -16.42 -7.17 12.08
C TYR A 51 -17.24 -5.91 12.37
N LEU A 52 -16.59 -4.75 12.35
CA LEU A 52 -17.27 -3.47 12.56
C LEU A 52 -17.79 -2.93 11.22
N SER A 53 -18.84 -2.11 11.30
CA SER A 53 -19.44 -1.42 10.15
C SER A 53 -18.49 -0.45 9.45
N ASN A 54 -17.41 -0.04 10.11
CA ASN A 54 -16.34 0.79 9.53
C ASN A 54 -15.25 -0.02 8.80
N GLY A 55 -15.37 -1.35 8.72
CA GLY A 55 -14.39 -2.23 8.09
C GLY A 55 -13.22 -2.64 8.99
N GLY A 56 -13.22 -2.21 10.26
CA GLY A 56 -12.27 -2.67 11.28
C GLY A 56 -12.61 -4.07 11.80
N ILE A 57 -11.61 -4.75 12.36
CA ILE A 57 -11.77 -6.07 12.98
C ILE A 57 -11.46 -5.93 14.46
N VAL A 58 -12.38 -6.35 15.32
CA VAL A 58 -12.12 -6.50 16.75
C VAL A 58 -11.87 -7.98 17.04
N VAL A 59 -10.72 -8.23 17.66
CA VAL A 59 -10.32 -9.56 18.12
C VAL A 59 -10.45 -9.58 19.64
N ASP A 60 -11.38 -10.38 20.13
CA ASP A 60 -11.55 -10.64 21.56
C ASP A 60 -10.72 -11.87 21.94
N PHE A 61 -9.69 -11.65 22.73
CA PHE A 61 -8.84 -12.71 23.24
C PHE A 61 -9.47 -13.28 24.51
N ARG A 62 -9.41 -14.62 24.68
CA ARG A 62 -9.85 -15.28 25.92
C ARG A 62 -9.14 -14.78 27.18
N ASN A 63 -8.02 -14.07 27.04
CA ASN A 63 -7.29 -13.41 28.14
C ASN A 63 -7.89 -12.05 28.56
N GLY A 64 -8.98 -11.59 27.95
CA GLY A 64 -9.67 -10.33 28.28
C GLY A 64 -9.07 -9.08 27.62
N THR A 65 -8.01 -9.22 26.83
CA THR A 65 -7.49 -8.13 25.98
C THR A 65 -8.28 -8.05 24.67
N THR A 66 -8.64 -6.86 24.23
CA THR A 66 -9.29 -6.62 22.95
C THR A 66 -8.33 -5.85 22.05
N HIS A 67 -8.05 -6.37 20.85
CA HIS A 67 -7.28 -5.63 19.85
C HIS A 67 -8.19 -5.17 18.73
N LEU A 68 -8.17 -3.86 18.48
CA LEU A 68 -8.91 -3.22 17.41
C LEU A 68 -7.98 -2.96 16.23
N MET A 69 -8.23 -3.66 15.14
CA MET A 69 -7.53 -3.51 13.87
C MET A 69 -8.31 -2.51 13.02
N GLU A 70 -8.07 -1.22 13.26
CA GLU A 70 -8.83 -0.10 12.66
C GLU A 70 -8.74 -0.11 11.13
N TYR A 71 -7.56 -0.44 10.60
CA TYR A 71 -7.29 -0.47 9.17
C TYR A 71 -7.36 -1.88 8.59
N GLY A 72 -7.86 -2.88 9.32
CA GLY A 72 -7.93 -4.27 8.84
C GLY A 72 -6.55 -4.93 8.67
N ILE A 73 -6.53 -6.06 7.95
CA ILE A 73 -5.36 -6.95 7.84
C ILE A 73 -5.07 -7.34 6.39
N PHE A 74 -3.84 -7.82 6.16
CA PHE A 74 -3.47 -8.60 5.00
C PHE A 74 -3.43 -10.08 5.36
N HIS A 75 -4.19 -10.89 4.63
CA HIS A 75 -4.21 -12.34 4.81
C HIS A 75 -2.87 -12.96 4.39
N THR A 76 -2.24 -12.42 3.34
CA THR A 76 -0.99 -12.97 2.80
C THR A 76 0.21 -12.02 2.93
N GLU A 77 1.38 -12.58 3.28
CA GLU A 77 2.65 -11.84 3.25
C GLU A 77 2.99 -11.31 1.85
N ARG A 78 2.50 -12.01 0.82
CA ARG A 78 2.71 -11.61 -0.57
C ARG A 78 2.05 -10.26 -0.85
N ALA A 79 0.85 -10.02 -0.32
CA ALA A 79 0.17 -8.74 -0.46
C ALA A 79 0.89 -7.60 0.26
N GLU A 80 1.45 -7.86 1.44
CA GLU A 80 2.24 -6.88 2.20
C GLU A 80 3.45 -6.40 1.38
N VAL A 81 4.19 -7.34 0.79
CA VAL A 81 5.36 -7.01 -0.05
C VAL A 81 4.95 -6.26 -1.30
N ILE A 82 3.95 -6.75 -2.06
CA ILE A 82 3.50 -6.07 -3.28
C ILE A 82 3.04 -4.65 -2.97
N SER A 83 2.29 -4.46 -1.88
CA SER A 83 1.80 -3.15 -1.45
C SER A 83 2.94 -2.22 -1.07
N THR A 84 3.96 -2.70 -0.36
CA THR A 84 5.17 -1.92 -0.02
C THR A 84 5.85 -1.34 -1.25
N TYR A 85 6.04 -2.16 -2.30
CA TYR A 85 6.64 -1.71 -3.55
C TYR A 85 5.72 -0.80 -4.38
N ALA A 86 4.42 -1.09 -4.41
CA ALA A 86 3.43 -0.25 -5.09
C ALA A 86 3.31 1.14 -4.45
N LEU A 87 3.50 1.24 -3.13
CA LEU A 87 3.47 2.51 -2.41
C LEU A 87 4.79 3.30 -2.55
N CYS A 88 5.91 2.64 -2.83
CA CYS A 88 7.21 3.29 -3.00
C CYS A 88 7.24 4.22 -4.23
N GLY A 89 6.92 5.50 -4.03
CA GLY A 89 7.05 6.56 -5.03
C GLY A 89 6.18 7.78 -4.73
N PHE A 90 6.69 8.97 -5.04
CA PHE A 90 6.07 10.28 -4.79
C PHE A 90 5.02 10.68 -5.85
N ALA A 91 4.39 9.70 -6.51
CA ALA A 91 3.35 9.94 -7.51
C ALA A 91 2.00 10.22 -6.81
N ASN A 92 1.90 11.41 -6.23
CA ASN A 92 0.70 11.94 -5.57
C ASN A 92 0.45 13.38 -6.02
N ILE A 93 -0.79 13.85 -5.87
CA ILE A 93 -1.23 15.17 -6.37
C ILE A 93 -0.41 16.33 -5.76
N GLY A 94 -0.04 16.23 -4.48
CA GLY A 94 0.73 17.27 -3.79
C GLY A 94 2.19 17.36 -4.28
N SER A 95 2.88 16.23 -4.36
CA SER A 95 4.28 16.13 -4.81
C SER A 95 4.45 16.60 -6.25
N ILE A 96 3.45 16.39 -7.10
CA ILE A 96 3.41 16.91 -8.47
C ILE A 96 3.37 18.43 -8.49
N GLY A 97 2.57 19.06 -7.63
CA GLY A 97 2.54 20.52 -7.50
C GLY A 97 3.89 21.08 -7.09
N ILE A 98 4.57 20.42 -6.13
CA ILE A 98 5.92 20.79 -5.69
C ILE A 98 6.94 20.64 -6.83
N MET A 99 6.89 19.52 -7.56
CA MET A 99 7.79 19.25 -8.68
C MET A 99 7.55 20.21 -9.86
N LEU A 100 6.29 20.56 -10.15
CA LEU A 100 5.99 21.60 -11.14
C LEU A 100 6.56 22.94 -10.70
N GLY A 101 6.34 23.32 -9.43
CA GLY A 101 6.82 24.57 -8.87
C GLY A 101 8.34 24.72 -8.99
N SER A 102 9.10 23.66 -8.71
CA SER A 102 10.56 23.68 -8.86
C SER A 102 11.02 23.68 -10.33
N LEU A 103 10.38 22.90 -11.21
CA LEU A 103 10.76 22.88 -12.62
C LEU A 103 10.45 24.21 -13.34
N VAL A 104 9.36 24.87 -12.95
CA VAL A 104 8.94 26.18 -13.49
C VAL A 104 9.91 27.31 -13.13
N THR A 105 10.57 27.25 -11.96
CA THR A 105 11.60 28.23 -11.57
C THR A 105 12.93 27.98 -12.28
N MET A 106 13.28 26.72 -12.56
CA MET A 106 14.48 26.36 -13.31
C MET A 106 14.36 26.65 -14.81
N LEU A 107 13.18 26.42 -15.41
CA LEU A 107 12.94 26.57 -16.85
C LEU A 107 11.71 27.45 -17.12
N PRO A 108 11.79 28.78 -16.87
CA PRO A 108 10.65 29.68 -16.99
C PRO A 108 10.12 29.83 -18.42
N HIS A 109 10.93 29.58 -19.45
CA HIS A 109 10.49 29.61 -20.85
C HIS A 109 9.68 28.37 -21.27
N ARG A 110 9.70 27.27 -20.49
CA ARG A 110 9.03 26.00 -20.84
C ARG A 110 7.87 25.64 -19.91
N ARG A 111 7.36 26.60 -19.13
CA ARG A 111 6.27 26.39 -18.14
C ARG A 111 5.07 25.65 -18.71
N LYS A 112 4.60 26.05 -19.89
CA LYS A 112 3.43 25.45 -20.56
C LYS A 112 3.66 23.96 -20.88
N ALA A 113 4.81 23.64 -21.47
CA ALA A 113 5.18 22.26 -21.77
C ALA A 113 5.31 21.41 -20.50
N LEU A 114 5.90 21.97 -19.44
CA LEU A 114 6.03 21.28 -18.14
C LEU A 114 4.67 20.98 -17.50
N SER A 115 3.75 21.95 -17.50
CA SER A 115 2.39 21.74 -16.95
C SER A 115 1.58 20.73 -17.75
N GLU A 116 1.77 20.65 -19.07
CA GLU A 116 1.06 19.69 -19.93
C GLU A 116 1.55 18.25 -19.72
N MET A 117 2.85 18.06 -19.46
CA MET A 117 3.45 16.74 -19.29
C MET A 117 3.24 16.13 -17.90
N ILE A 118 2.92 16.94 -16.89
CA ILE A 118 3.07 16.49 -15.50
C ILE A 118 2.05 15.44 -15.06
N LEU A 119 0.82 15.53 -15.55
CA LEU A 119 -0.20 14.51 -15.31
C LEU A 119 0.18 13.18 -15.97
N GLY A 120 0.76 13.24 -17.18
CA GLY A 120 1.32 12.06 -17.84
C GLY A 120 2.49 11.46 -17.05
N GLY A 121 3.37 12.32 -16.52
CA GLY A 121 4.47 11.93 -15.65
C GLY A 121 4.00 11.23 -14.37
N MET A 122 2.91 11.70 -13.75
CA MET A 122 2.29 11.05 -12.59
C MET A 122 1.85 9.63 -12.91
N VAL A 123 1.08 9.47 -13.99
CA VAL A 123 0.55 8.16 -14.40
C VAL A 123 1.72 7.22 -14.72
N GLY A 124 2.74 7.71 -15.43
CA GLY A 124 3.96 6.96 -15.72
C GLY A 124 4.70 6.53 -14.45
N GLY A 125 4.83 7.43 -13.47
CA GLY A 125 5.44 7.13 -12.17
C GLY A 125 4.67 6.08 -11.37
N THR A 126 3.34 6.19 -11.32
CA THR A 126 2.48 5.20 -10.65
C THR A 126 2.58 3.83 -11.33
N ILE A 127 2.59 3.77 -12.66
CA ILE A 127 2.79 2.51 -13.40
C ILE A 127 4.16 1.91 -13.09
N ALA A 128 5.22 2.72 -13.01
CA ALA A 128 6.55 2.25 -12.63
C ALA A 128 6.55 1.60 -11.23
N CYS A 129 5.87 2.21 -10.24
CA CYS A 129 5.69 1.60 -8.91
C CYS A 129 4.90 0.28 -8.97
N PHE A 130 3.89 0.19 -9.84
CA PHE A 130 3.11 -1.04 -9.99
C PHE A 130 3.94 -2.15 -10.66
N LEU A 131 4.82 -1.81 -11.60
CA LEU A 131 5.73 -2.75 -12.24
C LEU A 131 6.73 -3.31 -11.23
N THR A 132 7.34 -2.49 -10.37
CA THR A 132 8.22 -2.97 -9.29
C THR A 132 7.47 -3.88 -8.31
N GLY A 133 6.22 -3.55 -7.97
CA GLY A 133 5.33 -4.42 -7.20
C GLY A 133 5.06 -5.76 -7.88
N CYS A 134 4.85 -5.79 -9.21
CA CYS A 134 4.69 -7.04 -9.97
C CYS A 134 5.93 -7.94 -9.85
N PHE A 135 7.13 -7.36 -9.99
CA PHE A 135 8.38 -8.11 -9.86
C PHE A 135 8.58 -8.66 -8.44
N ALA A 136 8.36 -7.83 -7.42
CA ALA A 136 8.47 -8.25 -6.03
C ALA A 136 7.49 -9.39 -5.68
N GLY A 137 6.24 -9.30 -6.16
CA GLY A 137 5.23 -10.33 -5.97
C GLY A 137 5.58 -11.66 -6.64
N LYS A 138 6.19 -11.64 -7.83
CA LYS A 138 6.72 -12.86 -8.47
C LYS A 138 7.90 -13.44 -7.71
N LEU A 139 8.83 -12.61 -7.25
CA LEU A 139 10.05 -13.07 -6.57
C LEU A 139 9.73 -13.78 -5.25
N LYS A 140 8.85 -13.22 -4.41
CA LYS A 140 8.40 -13.90 -3.17
C LYS A 140 7.72 -15.23 -3.44
N GLY A 141 6.93 -15.33 -4.52
CA GLY A 141 6.29 -16.59 -4.94
C GLY A 141 7.25 -17.64 -5.49
N VAL A 142 8.36 -17.24 -6.13
CA VAL A 142 9.37 -18.16 -6.68
C VAL A 142 10.38 -18.59 -5.62
N VAL A 143 10.85 -17.67 -4.77
CA VAL A 143 11.85 -17.98 -3.72
C VAL A 143 11.28 -18.95 -2.69
N PHE A 144 10.03 -18.77 -2.24
CA PHE A 144 9.40 -19.74 -1.33
C PHE A 144 9.21 -21.11 -1.97
N ARG A 145 8.91 -21.18 -3.27
CA ARG A 145 8.70 -22.46 -3.97
C ARG A 145 10.00 -23.23 -4.22
N CYS A 146 11.14 -22.53 -4.27
CA CYS A 146 12.47 -23.15 -4.41
C CYS A 146 13.11 -23.54 -3.07
N PHE A 147 12.76 -22.89 -1.95
CA PHE A 147 13.32 -23.21 -0.63
C PHE A 147 12.50 -24.24 0.16
N TYR A 148 11.24 -24.48 -0.21
CA TYR A 148 10.34 -25.43 0.44
C TYR A 148 10.04 -26.68 -0.41
N ARG A 149 11.00 -27.08 -1.26
CA ARG A 149 10.91 -28.33 -2.01
C ARG A 149 12.17 -29.15 -1.86
#